data_AF-A0A2V5QZ82-F1
#
_entry.id   AF-A0A2V5QZ82-F1
#
_cell.length_a   1.000
_cell.length_b   1.000
_cell.length_c   1.000
_cell.angle_alpha   90.00
_cell.angle_beta   90.00
_cell.angle_gamma   90.00
#
_symmetry.space_group_name_H-M   'P 1'
#
loop_
_entity.id
_entity.type
_entity.pdbx_description
1 polymer ?
#
loop_
_entity_poly.entity_id
_entity_poly.type
_entity_poly.pdbx_seq_one_letter_code
_entity_poly.pdbx_strand_id
1 'polypeptide(L)'
;RELKKKVVDLGESWPNDPAQLANLLARSGQEQIQAEFISEPNKEEREKFSFFSYGAVFVEVHVDPLGQVRVKRVVGVYDMGRMINPRLARSQIMGGMLFGFSMALMEGTVPDEKVGRIVNPNLAEYHVAVHADTPEFDIDFINELDPHMPDLGARGIGEIGIVGAPAAVANAIFHATGKRVRDLPITPDKLI
;
A
#
# COMPACT_ATOMS: atom_id res chain seq x y z
N ARG A 1 25.14 -6.74 9.99
CA ARG A 1 25.95 -7.80 10.67
C ARG A 1 27.40 -7.35 10.86
N GLU A 2 28.05 -6.80 9.83
CA GLU A 2 29.43 -6.27 9.94
C GLU A 2 29.61 -5.17 11.00
N LEU A 3 28.71 -4.18 11.04
CA LEU A 3 28.77 -3.13 12.07
C LEU A 3 28.71 -3.72 13.48
N LYS A 4 27.81 -4.69 13.71
CA LYS A 4 27.69 -5.41 14.98
C LYS A 4 28.97 -6.12 15.36
N LYS A 5 29.63 -6.78 14.39
CA LYS A 5 30.93 -7.41 14.61
C LYS A 5 31.99 -6.37 15.00
N LYS A 6 32.16 -5.29 14.22
CA LYS A 6 33.15 -4.23 14.53
C LYS A 6 32.96 -3.63 15.93
N VAL A 7 31.71 -3.38 16.32
CA VAL A 7 31.38 -2.84 17.65
C VAL A 7 31.72 -3.84 18.76
N VAL A 8 31.36 -5.11 18.60
CA VAL A 8 31.63 -6.15 19.59
C VAL A 8 33.13 -6.46 19.69
N ASP A 9 33.86 -6.47 18.58
CA ASP A 9 35.31 -6.67 18.55
C ASP A 9 36.07 -5.54 19.30
N LEU A 10 35.50 -4.33 19.34
CA LEU A 10 36.06 -3.19 20.07
C LEU A 10 35.67 -3.15 21.56
N GLY A 11 34.47 -3.64 21.91
CA GLY A 11 33.85 -3.43 23.21
C GLY A 11 33.49 -4.67 24.01
N GLU A 12 33.85 -5.85 23.48
CA GLU A 12 33.49 -7.20 23.97
C GLU A 12 31.97 -7.50 23.97
N SER A 13 31.13 -6.47 23.87
CA SER A 13 29.67 -6.55 23.92
C SER A 13 29.01 -5.39 23.15
N TRP A 14 27.71 -5.52 22.89
CA TRP A 14 26.93 -4.49 22.19
C TRP A 14 26.46 -3.40 23.19
N PRO A 15 26.70 -2.10 22.92
CA PRO A 15 26.26 -1.03 23.80
C PRO A 15 24.73 -0.88 23.76
N ASN A 16 24.10 -0.87 24.94
CA ASN A 16 22.65 -0.77 25.08
C ASN A 16 22.17 0.66 25.38
N ASP A 17 23.09 1.60 25.58
CA ASP A 17 22.79 3.00 25.82
C ASP A 17 23.86 3.93 25.20
N PRO A 18 23.57 5.24 25.06
CA PRO A 18 24.51 6.20 24.48
C PRO A 18 25.81 6.37 25.26
N ALA A 19 25.80 6.19 26.59
CA ALA A 19 26.99 6.36 27.42
C ALA A 19 27.98 5.20 27.21
N GLN A 20 27.47 3.97 27.07
CA GLN A 20 28.27 2.80 26.71
C GLN A 20 28.93 2.96 25.34
N LEU A 21 28.18 3.46 24.34
CA LEU A 21 28.73 3.73 23.02
C LEU A 21 29.79 4.84 23.06
N ALA A 22 29.54 5.94 23.77
CA ALA A 22 30.51 7.02 23.91
C ALA A 22 31.80 6.56 24.60
N ASN A 23 31.68 5.77 25.67
CA ASN A 23 32.81 5.19 26.36
C ASN A 23 33.60 4.21 25.47
N LEU A 24 32.89 3.41 24.66
CA LEU A 24 33.51 2.50 23.70
C LEU A 24 34.36 3.25 22.67
N LEU A 25 33.80 4.30 22.07
CA LEU A 25 34.50 5.15 21.11
C LEU A 25 35.73 5.82 21.76
N ALA A 26 35.55 6.40 22.95
CA ALA A 26 36.64 7.06 23.69
C ALA A 26 37.78 6.10 24.05
N ARG A 27 37.47 4.89 24.53
CA ARG A 27 38.48 3.88 24.91
C ARG A 27 39.17 3.24 23.71
N SER A 28 38.45 3.06 22.60
CA SER A 28 39.02 2.51 21.37
C SER A 28 39.81 3.53 20.54
N GLY A 29 39.76 4.81 20.91
CA GLY A 29 40.37 5.91 20.15
C GLY A 29 39.75 6.11 18.76
N GLN A 30 38.52 5.60 18.55
CA GLN A 30 37.79 5.73 17.30
C GLN A 30 36.81 6.90 17.39
N GLU A 31 36.83 7.80 16.41
CA GLU A 31 35.81 8.85 16.30
C GLU A 31 34.50 8.32 15.71
N GLN A 32 34.59 7.28 14.87
CA GLN A 32 33.43 6.66 14.21
C GLN A 32 33.67 5.18 13.93
N ILE A 33 32.58 4.42 13.83
CA ILE A 33 32.59 3.01 13.38
C ILE A 33 31.61 2.92 12.21
N GLN A 34 32.11 2.60 11.03
CA GLN A 34 31.33 2.51 9.79
C GLN A 34 31.34 1.09 9.22
N ALA A 35 30.24 0.71 8.58
CA ALA A 35 30.15 -0.45 7.71
C ALA A 35 29.27 -0.09 6.50
N GLU A 36 29.62 -0.63 5.34
CA GLU A 36 28.84 -0.48 4.10
C GLU A 36 28.33 -1.85 3.67
N PHE A 37 27.16 -1.88 3.05
CA PHE A 37 26.56 -3.11 2.58
C PHE A 37 25.80 -2.86 1.29
N ILE A 38 25.90 -3.81 0.36
CA ILE A 38 25.15 -3.83 -0.90
C ILE A 38 24.11 -4.94 -0.80
N SER A 39 22.85 -4.58 -0.97
CA SER A 39 21.75 -5.53 -1.07
C SER A 39 21.40 -5.76 -2.53
N GLU A 40 21.55 -6.99 -3.00
CA GLU A 40 21.08 -7.40 -4.32
C GLU A 40 19.90 -8.38 -4.19
N PRO A 41 18.95 -8.40 -5.14
CA PRO A 41 17.94 -9.42 -5.18
C PRO A 41 18.55 -10.82 -5.33
N ASN A 42 18.01 -11.81 -4.61
CA ASN A 42 18.42 -13.21 -4.78
C ASN A 42 17.97 -13.72 -6.16
N LYS A 43 18.93 -13.88 -7.09
CA LYS A 43 18.67 -14.29 -8.48
C LYS A 43 18.18 -15.74 -8.56
N GLU A 44 18.79 -16.66 -7.81
CA GLU A 44 18.42 -18.08 -7.84
C GLU A 44 16.97 -18.32 -7.37
N GLU A 45 16.54 -17.62 -6.32
CA GLU A 45 15.15 -17.71 -5.84
C GLU A 45 14.17 -17.13 -6.87
N ARG A 46 14.54 -16.01 -7.52
CA ARG A 46 13.70 -15.35 -8.55
C ARG A 46 13.58 -16.14 -9.85
N GLU A 47 14.52 -17.02 -10.16
CA GLU A 47 14.41 -17.94 -11.30
C GLU A 47 13.43 -19.10 -11.01
N LYS A 48 13.24 -19.45 -9.73
CA LYS A 48 12.41 -20.58 -9.31
C LYS A 48 11.00 -20.16 -8.89
N PHE A 49 10.85 -18.98 -8.30
CA PHE A 49 9.61 -18.53 -7.67
C PHE A 49 9.19 -17.13 -8.13
N SER A 50 7.87 -16.89 -8.13
CA SER A 50 7.29 -15.57 -8.29
C SER A 50 6.84 -15.02 -6.94
N PHE A 51 7.19 -13.77 -6.66
CA PHE A 51 6.92 -13.10 -5.39
C PHE A 51 5.71 -12.19 -5.52
N PHE A 52 4.52 -12.75 -5.36
CA PHE A 52 3.27 -11.98 -5.37
C PHE A 52 2.72 -11.82 -3.95
N SER A 53 2.12 -10.66 -3.72
CA SER A 53 1.20 -10.44 -2.60
C SER A 53 -0.22 -10.65 -3.11
N TYR A 54 -1.09 -11.18 -2.26
CA TYR A 54 -2.47 -11.47 -2.60
C TYR A 54 -3.41 -10.68 -1.71
N GLY A 55 -4.60 -10.38 -2.24
CA GLY A 55 -5.64 -9.68 -1.50
C GLY A 55 -7.02 -10.12 -1.97
N ALA A 56 -7.94 -10.25 -1.02
CA ALA A 56 -9.36 -10.38 -1.28
C ALA A 56 -10.07 -9.13 -0.76
N VAL A 57 -10.87 -8.47 -1.61
CA VAL A 57 -11.54 -7.20 -1.30
C VAL A 57 -13.02 -7.33 -1.56
N PHE A 58 -13.83 -6.97 -0.56
CA PHE A 58 -15.29 -6.92 -0.62
C PHE A 58 -15.74 -5.50 -0.29
N VAL A 59 -16.70 -5.01 -1.06
CA VAL A 59 -17.18 -3.64 -0.96
C VAL A 59 -18.70 -3.65 -0.86
N GLU A 60 -19.22 -2.89 0.09
CA GLU A 60 -20.63 -2.56 0.22
C GLU A 60 -20.86 -1.13 -0.30
N VAL A 61 -21.82 -0.97 -1.20
CA VAL A 61 -22.21 0.34 -1.74
C VAL A 61 -23.69 0.61 -1.54
N HIS A 62 -24.04 1.88 -1.37
CA HIS A 62 -25.39 2.39 -1.55
C HIS A 62 -25.45 3.16 -2.86
N VAL A 63 -26.51 2.93 -3.63
CA VAL A 63 -26.80 3.68 -4.86
C VAL A 63 -28.19 4.29 -4.73
N ASP A 64 -28.30 5.60 -4.90
CA ASP A 64 -29.58 6.29 -4.85
C ASP A 64 -30.29 6.31 -6.23
N PRO A 65 -31.57 6.76 -6.31
CA PRO A 65 -32.28 6.85 -7.58
C PRO A 65 -31.69 7.83 -8.60
N LEU A 66 -30.78 8.71 -8.19
CA LEU A 66 -30.05 9.65 -9.05
C LEU A 66 -28.69 9.08 -9.49
N GLY A 67 -28.41 7.80 -9.21
CA GLY A 67 -27.16 7.16 -9.57
C GLY A 67 -25.96 7.58 -8.72
N GLN A 68 -26.15 8.30 -7.60
CA GLN A 68 -25.05 8.62 -6.69
C GLN A 68 -24.64 7.37 -5.92
N VAL A 69 -23.35 7.04 -5.97
CA VAL A 69 -22.78 5.88 -5.29
C VAL A 69 -22.03 6.32 -4.05
N ARG A 70 -22.27 5.65 -2.92
CA ARG A 70 -21.47 5.79 -1.70
C ARG A 70 -20.92 4.43 -1.27
N VAL A 71 -19.60 4.36 -1.10
CA VAL A 71 -18.96 3.20 -0.47
C VAL A 71 -19.21 3.26 1.03
N LYS A 72 -19.87 2.25 1.61
CA LYS A 72 -20.25 2.26 3.02
C LYS A 72 -19.29 1.49 3.92
N ARG A 73 -18.89 0.30 3.47
CA ARG A 73 -18.00 -0.60 4.19
C ARG A 73 -17.11 -1.35 3.20
N VAL A 74 -15.89 -1.60 3.64
CA VAL A 74 -14.88 -2.34 2.88
C VAL A 74 -14.28 -3.38 3.80
N VAL A 75 -14.22 -4.61 3.31
CA VAL A 75 -13.50 -5.71 3.96
C VAL A 75 -12.34 -6.11 3.07
N GLY A 76 -11.13 -6.18 3.62
CA GLY A 76 -9.93 -6.58 2.90
C GLY A 76 -9.12 -7.58 3.71
N VAL A 77 -8.73 -8.70 3.11
CA VAL A 77 -7.80 -9.67 3.71
C VAL A 77 -6.60 -9.83 2.80
N TYR A 78 -5.39 -9.68 3.34
CA TYR A 78 -4.16 -9.65 2.55
C TYR A 78 -3.12 -10.66 3.00
N ASP A 79 -2.48 -11.30 2.02
CA ASP A 79 -1.25 -12.05 2.18
C ASP A 79 -0.06 -11.26 1.62
N MET A 80 0.80 -10.78 2.51
CA MET A 80 1.93 -9.91 2.19
C MET A 80 3.23 -10.37 2.85
N GLY A 81 3.32 -11.65 3.20
CA GLY A 81 4.39 -12.14 4.04
C GLY A 81 4.29 -11.55 5.46
N ARG A 82 5.41 -11.59 6.17
CA ARG A 82 5.49 -11.13 7.56
C ARG A 82 5.35 -9.61 7.65
N MET A 83 4.42 -9.15 8.49
CA MET A 83 4.30 -7.73 8.81
C MET A 83 5.43 -7.27 9.72
N ILE A 84 6.18 -6.28 9.25
CA ILE A 84 7.21 -5.61 10.07
C ILE A 84 6.58 -4.61 11.04
N ASN A 85 5.61 -3.84 10.56
CA ASN A 85 4.90 -2.84 11.35
C ASN A 85 3.40 -2.90 11.01
N PRO A 86 2.58 -3.55 11.86
CA PRO A 86 1.15 -3.72 11.60
C PRO A 86 0.40 -2.39 11.43
N ARG A 87 0.78 -1.34 12.18
CA ARG A 87 0.12 -0.04 12.10
C ARG A 87 0.37 0.62 10.75
N LEU A 88 1.63 0.64 10.29
CA LEU A 88 1.96 1.19 8.98
C LEU A 88 1.38 0.36 7.84
N ALA A 89 1.36 -0.97 7.98
CA ALA A 89 0.77 -1.86 7.00
C ALA A 89 -0.73 -1.58 6.81
N ARG A 90 -1.48 -1.50 7.92
CA ARG A 90 -2.90 -1.13 7.89
C ARG A 90 -3.13 0.24 7.26
N SER A 91 -2.34 1.25 7.64
CA SER A 91 -2.46 2.59 7.06
C SER A 91 -2.16 2.62 5.56
N GLN A 92 -1.19 1.83 5.08
CA GLN A 92 -0.90 1.74 3.64
C GLN A 92 -2.09 1.14 2.88
N ILE A 93 -2.59 -0.02 3.33
CA ILE A 93 -3.73 -0.68 2.67
C ILE A 93 -4.96 0.23 2.65
N MET A 94 -5.26 0.93 3.74
CA MET A 94 -6.35 1.92 3.76
C MET A 94 -6.17 3.01 2.69
N GLY A 95 -4.96 3.57 2.57
CA GLY A 95 -4.65 4.59 1.58
C GLY A 95 -4.78 4.08 0.15
N GLY A 96 -4.22 2.92 -0.15
CA GLY A 96 -4.32 2.28 -1.47
C GLY A 96 -5.75 1.96 -1.86
N MET A 97 -6.55 1.43 -0.93
CA MET A 97 -7.98 1.19 -1.16
C MET A 97 -8.73 2.50 -1.44
N LEU A 98 -8.46 3.56 -0.66
CA LEU A 98 -9.11 4.86 -0.87
C LEU A 98 -8.76 5.46 -2.24
N PHE A 99 -7.51 5.34 -2.69
CA PHE A 99 -7.12 5.70 -4.07
C PHE A 99 -7.90 4.89 -5.11
N GLY A 100 -8.08 3.59 -4.88
CA GLY A 100 -8.87 2.75 -5.78
C GLY A 100 -10.35 3.14 -5.85
N PHE A 101 -10.95 3.57 -4.74
CA PHE A 101 -12.33 4.04 -4.72
C PHE A 101 -12.48 5.41 -5.39
N SER A 102 -11.52 6.29 -5.15
CA SER A 102 -11.41 7.58 -5.82
C SER A 102 -11.28 7.41 -7.34
N MET A 103 -10.40 6.53 -7.80
CA MET A 103 -10.31 6.11 -9.21
C MET A 103 -11.62 5.55 -9.76
N ALA A 104 -12.32 4.73 -8.98
CA ALA A 104 -13.54 4.10 -9.44
C ALA A 104 -14.72 5.07 -9.60
N LEU A 105 -14.77 6.16 -8.82
CA LEU A 105 -15.98 6.99 -8.70
C LEU A 105 -15.77 8.46 -9.11
N MET A 106 -14.53 8.97 -9.11
CA MET A 106 -14.27 10.42 -9.13
C MET A 106 -13.19 10.83 -10.12
N GLU A 107 -12.04 10.15 -10.12
CA GLU A 107 -10.86 10.62 -10.83
C GLU A 107 -10.97 10.42 -12.35
N GLY A 108 -11.30 11.50 -13.06
CA GLY A 108 -11.40 11.53 -14.52
C GLY A 108 -10.59 12.67 -15.12
N THR A 109 -9.57 12.35 -15.92
CA THR A 109 -8.82 13.34 -16.69
C THR A 109 -9.54 13.58 -18.01
N VAL A 110 -9.88 14.84 -18.32
CA VAL A 110 -10.63 15.19 -19.53
C VAL A 110 -9.69 15.86 -20.53
N PRO A 111 -9.31 15.19 -21.64
CA PRO A 111 -8.55 15.81 -22.72
C PRO A 111 -9.49 16.54 -23.69
N ASP A 112 -9.06 17.70 -24.18
CA ASP A 112 -9.64 18.35 -25.35
C ASP A 112 -9.37 17.50 -26.60
N GLU A 113 -10.42 17.09 -27.31
CA GLU A 113 -10.30 16.18 -28.46
C GLU A 113 -9.53 16.76 -29.65
N LYS A 114 -9.44 18.10 -29.77
CA LYS A 114 -8.78 18.76 -30.91
C LYS A 114 -7.32 19.03 -30.65
N VAL A 115 -6.98 19.46 -29.43
CA VAL A 115 -5.62 19.92 -29.09
C VAL A 115 -4.91 19.07 -28.05
N GLY A 116 -5.59 18.08 -27.46
CA GLY A 116 -5.02 17.14 -26.48
C GLY A 116 -4.67 17.74 -25.12
N ARG A 117 -5.10 18.98 -24.84
CA ARG A 117 -4.85 19.64 -23.56
C ARG A 117 -5.83 19.14 -22.52
N ILE A 118 -5.38 18.98 -21.27
CA ILE A 118 -6.28 18.65 -20.16
C ILE A 118 -7.12 19.88 -19.83
N VAL A 119 -8.44 19.74 -19.85
CA VAL A 119 -9.38 20.84 -19.62
C VAL A 119 -9.76 21.01 -18.15
N ASN A 120 -9.48 20.02 -17.30
CA ASN A 120 -9.67 20.08 -15.84
C ASN A 120 -8.34 20.00 -15.04
N PRO A 121 -7.34 20.88 -15.28
CA PRO A 121 -6.01 20.77 -14.65
C PRO A 121 -5.98 21.34 -13.22
N ASN A 122 -7.08 21.25 -12.47
CA ASN A 122 -7.21 21.82 -11.13
C ASN A 122 -8.15 20.96 -10.27
N LEU A 123 -8.04 21.09 -8.95
CA LEU A 123 -8.82 20.29 -8.00
C LEU A 123 -10.28 20.73 -7.83
N ALA A 124 -10.70 21.84 -8.45
CA ALA A 124 -12.11 22.20 -8.48
C ALA A 124 -12.89 21.37 -9.52
N GLU A 125 -12.19 20.83 -10.52
CA GLU A 125 -12.79 20.04 -11.60
C GLU A 125 -12.29 18.58 -11.65
N TYR A 126 -11.08 18.32 -11.15
CA TYR A 126 -10.55 16.98 -10.96
C TYR A 126 -10.80 16.52 -9.53
N HIS A 127 -11.90 15.80 -9.33
CA HIS A 127 -12.29 15.33 -8.01
C HIS A 127 -11.45 14.14 -7.55
N VAL A 128 -11.02 14.20 -6.30
CA VAL A 128 -10.39 13.12 -5.55
C VAL A 128 -11.18 12.88 -4.28
N ALA A 129 -11.13 11.66 -3.76
CA ALA A 129 -11.79 11.32 -2.50
C ALA A 129 -11.32 12.24 -1.36
N VAL A 130 -12.28 12.77 -0.61
CA VAL A 130 -12.05 13.58 0.60
C VAL A 130 -12.50 12.81 1.84
N HIS A 131 -12.35 13.42 3.03
CA HIS A 131 -12.75 12.79 4.29
C HIS A 131 -14.22 12.33 4.34
N ALA A 132 -15.12 13.03 3.64
CA ALA A 132 -16.55 12.66 3.58
C ALA A 132 -16.81 11.34 2.84
N ASP A 133 -15.89 10.95 1.95
CA ASP A 133 -15.97 9.76 1.10
C ASP A 133 -15.34 8.52 1.75
N THR A 134 -14.74 8.68 2.93
CA THR A 134 -14.03 7.61 3.64
C THR A 134 -15.03 6.56 4.14
N PRO A 135 -14.92 5.28 3.71
CA PRO A 135 -15.78 4.21 4.19
C PRO A 135 -15.31 3.68 5.54
N GLU A 136 -16.09 2.75 6.11
CA GLU A 136 -15.62 1.93 7.21
C GLU A 136 -14.68 0.84 6.70
N PHE A 137 -13.47 0.75 7.27
CA PHE A 137 -12.44 -0.20 6.87
C PHE A 137 -12.27 -1.34 7.88
N ASP A 138 -12.51 -2.55 7.41
CA ASP A 138 -12.25 -3.81 8.10
C ASP A 138 -11.12 -4.53 7.35
N ILE A 139 -9.89 -4.43 7.84
CA ILE A 139 -8.70 -4.91 7.15
C ILE A 139 -7.96 -5.89 8.04
N ASP A 140 -7.74 -7.08 7.51
CA ASP A 140 -7.02 -8.17 8.17
C ASP A 140 -5.89 -8.72 7.30
N PHE A 141 -4.99 -9.49 7.93
CA PHE A 141 -3.74 -9.94 7.34
C PHE A 141 -3.46 -11.39 7.73
N ILE A 142 -3.02 -12.20 6.76
CA ILE A 142 -2.58 -13.58 7.04
C ILE A 142 -1.31 -13.57 7.91
N ASN A 143 -0.37 -12.65 7.63
CA ASN A 143 0.84 -12.43 8.43
C ASN A 143 1.75 -13.65 8.61
N GLU A 144 1.85 -14.48 7.58
CA GLU A 144 2.77 -15.62 7.57
C GLU A 144 4.12 -15.24 6.97
N LEU A 145 5.19 -15.90 7.42
CA LEU A 145 6.51 -15.71 6.87
C LEU A 145 6.54 -16.24 5.43
N ASP A 146 7.00 -15.42 4.47
CA ASP A 146 7.35 -15.94 3.15
C ASP A 146 8.72 -16.65 3.23
N PRO A 147 8.78 -17.99 3.05
CA PRO A 147 10.01 -18.75 3.23
C PRO A 147 11.05 -18.49 2.14
N HIS A 148 10.66 -17.87 1.02
CA HIS A 148 11.53 -17.55 -0.11
C HIS A 148 12.06 -16.10 -0.05
N MET A 149 11.55 -15.30 0.89
CA MET A 149 12.04 -13.95 1.13
C MET A 149 13.17 -13.93 2.19
N PRO A 150 14.23 -13.13 2.00
CA PRO A 150 15.36 -13.07 2.94
C PRO A 150 14.94 -12.66 4.37
N ASP A 151 15.67 -13.17 5.38
CA ASP A 151 15.71 -12.91 6.84
C ASP A 151 14.38 -12.56 7.57
N LEU A 152 13.62 -11.58 7.07
CA LEU A 152 12.37 -11.12 7.63
C LEU A 152 11.13 -11.77 7.01
N GLY A 153 11.25 -12.40 5.83
CA GLY A 153 10.14 -13.03 5.11
C GLY A 153 8.98 -12.06 4.80
N ALA A 154 9.30 -10.78 4.66
CA ALA A 154 8.35 -9.70 4.42
C ALA A 154 8.31 -9.36 2.92
N ARG A 155 7.13 -9.00 2.41
CA ARG A 155 6.95 -8.51 1.03
C ARG A 155 6.59 -7.03 1.00
N GLY A 156 6.76 -6.43 -0.18
CA GLY A 156 6.33 -5.06 -0.44
C GLY A 156 4.80 -4.95 -0.48
N ILE A 157 4.28 -3.84 0.05
CA ILE A 157 2.82 -3.60 0.18
C ILE A 157 2.36 -2.30 -0.47
N GLY A 158 3.26 -1.57 -1.12
CA GLY A 158 3.00 -0.20 -1.58
C GLY A 158 1.85 -0.09 -2.58
N GLU A 159 1.67 -1.10 -3.44
CA GLU A 159 0.67 -1.07 -4.50
C GLU A 159 -0.53 -2.00 -4.23
N ILE A 160 -0.39 -3.02 -3.37
CA ILE A 160 -1.39 -4.09 -3.27
C ILE A 160 -2.78 -3.61 -2.81
N GLY A 161 -2.83 -2.51 -2.03
CA GLY A 161 -4.08 -1.95 -1.54
C GLY A 161 -5.00 -1.38 -2.63
N ILE A 162 -4.44 -0.90 -3.75
CA ILE A 162 -5.24 -0.32 -4.85
C ILE A 162 -5.72 -1.37 -5.85
N VAL A 163 -4.96 -2.44 -6.07
CA VAL A 163 -5.12 -3.36 -7.21
C VAL A 163 -6.56 -3.89 -7.36
N GLY A 164 -7.15 -4.39 -6.28
CA GLY A 164 -8.51 -4.97 -6.31
C GLY A 164 -9.63 -3.96 -6.05
N ALA A 165 -9.31 -2.77 -5.56
CA ALA A 165 -10.29 -1.83 -5.01
C ALA A 165 -11.27 -1.27 -6.08
N PRO A 166 -10.82 -0.78 -7.26
CA PRO A 166 -11.75 -0.26 -8.27
C PRO A 166 -12.70 -1.33 -8.81
N ALA A 167 -12.18 -2.54 -9.06
CA ALA A 167 -12.98 -3.65 -9.54
C ALA A 167 -14.01 -4.12 -8.50
N ALA A 168 -13.64 -4.12 -7.22
CA ALA A 168 -14.57 -4.46 -6.14
C ALA A 168 -15.74 -3.44 -6.07
N VAL A 169 -15.46 -2.15 -6.21
CA VAL A 169 -16.50 -1.10 -6.30
C VAL A 169 -17.41 -1.33 -7.51
N ALA A 170 -16.83 -1.52 -8.71
CA ALA A 170 -17.62 -1.74 -9.93
C ALA A 170 -18.51 -3.00 -9.83
N ASN A 171 -18.02 -4.06 -9.19
CA ASN A 171 -18.80 -5.27 -8.94
C ASN A 171 -19.91 -5.06 -7.91
N ALA A 172 -19.65 -4.30 -6.85
CA ALA A 172 -20.67 -3.95 -5.86
C ALA A 172 -21.79 -3.09 -6.47
N ILE A 173 -21.45 -2.14 -7.33
CA ILE A 173 -22.43 -1.33 -8.08
C ILE A 173 -23.27 -2.22 -9.00
N PHE A 174 -22.63 -3.14 -9.74
CA PHE A 174 -23.39 -4.08 -10.56
C PHE A 174 -24.32 -4.96 -9.73
N HIS A 175 -23.88 -5.43 -8.57
CA HIS A 175 -24.72 -6.21 -7.67
C HIS A 175 -25.93 -5.39 -7.17
N ALA A 176 -25.72 -4.12 -6.84
CA ALA A 176 -26.78 -3.24 -6.35
C ALA A 176 -27.78 -2.79 -7.44
N THR A 177 -27.32 -2.62 -8.69
CA THR A 177 -28.10 -1.95 -9.75
C THR A 177 -28.43 -2.84 -10.97
N GLY A 178 -27.73 -3.96 -11.15
CA GLY A 178 -27.74 -4.76 -12.37
C GLY A 178 -27.01 -4.13 -13.57
N LYS A 179 -26.54 -2.87 -13.46
CA LYS A 179 -25.87 -2.15 -14.55
C LYS A 179 -24.36 -2.39 -14.52
N ARG A 180 -23.81 -2.88 -15.64
CA ARG A 180 -22.37 -3.20 -15.76
C ARG A 180 -21.63 -2.05 -16.45
N VAL A 181 -20.94 -1.24 -15.66
CA VAL A 181 -20.04 -0.19 -16.17
C VAL A 181 -18.61 -0.71 -16.20
N ARG A 182 -17.90 -0.50 -17.31
CA ARG A 182 -16.49 -0.91 -17.49
C ARG A 182 -15.53 0.26 -17.67
N ASP A 183 -16.05 1.44 -17.97
CA ASP A 183 -15.28 2.67 -18.15
C ASP A 183 -15.32 3.49 -16.86
N LEU A 184 -14.17 3.59 -16.19
CA LEU A 184 -14.01 4.41 -15.00
C LEU A 184 -13.74 5.88 -15.37
N PRO A 185 -14.08 6.84 -14.49
CA PRO A 185 -14.85 6.67 -13.25
C PRO A 185 -16.34 6.39 -13.52
N ILE A 186 -17.02 5.69 -12.61
CA ILE A 186 -18.46 5.38 -12.67
C ILE A 186 -19.25 6.58 -12.14
N THR A 187 -19.49 7.53 -13.02
CA THR A 187 -20.24 8.75 -12.74
C THR A 187 -21.76 8.49 -12.73
N PRO A 188 -22.57 9.34 -12.06
CA PRO A 188 -24.02 9.12 -11.95
C PRO A 188 -24.74 8.96 -13.29
N ASP A 189 -24.33 9.70 -14.33
CA ASP A 189 -24.89 9.61 -15.68
C ASP A 189 -24.70 8.23 -16.33
N LYS A 190 -23.70 7.45 -15.91
CA LYS A 190 -23.50 6.06 -16.35
C LYS A 190 -24.45 5.07 -15.67
N LEU A 191 -25.16 5.51 -14.62
CA LEU A 191 -26.05 4.68 -13.82
C LEU A 191 -27.53 5.05 -13.95
N ILE A 192 -27.88 6.13 -14.66
CA ILE A 192 -29.25 6.55 -14.94
C ILE A 192 -29.72 5.98 -16.29
#